data_AF-A0A1C2AFS5-F1
#
_entry.id   AF-A0A1C2AFS5-F1
#
_cell.length_a   1.000
_cell.length_b   1.000
_cell.length_c   1.000
_cell.angle_alpha   90.00
_cell.angle_beta   90.00
_cell.angle_gamma   90.00
#
_symmetry.space_group_name_H-M   'P 1'
#
loop_
_entity.id
_entity.type
_entity.pdbx_description
1 polymer ?
#
loop_
_entity_poly.entity_id
_entity_poly.type
_entity_poly.pdbx_seq_one_letter_code
_entity_poly.pdbx_strand_id
1 'polypeptide(L)'
;GDIHYAQGDGEVSGTAIEMGSVMQIRVKILPGKGKDMDMPYVVGNDQIIDMEPTRYYQTIGIPLKAKGEMPPTHAYLDSKKLVDLENASEDLVIAARHALIQMIDYLVNEHGLTKEQAYVLCSVAADLRVGQVVDIPNYVVTAVLALDVFDKYRN
;
A
#
# COMPACT_ATOMS: atom_id res chain seq x y z
N GLY A 1 11.09 15.88 9.40
CA GLY A 1 11.63 15.78 8.03
C GLY A 1 10.86 14.71 7.32
N ASP A 2 11.15 14.48 6.04
CA ASP A 2 10.44 13.47 5.22
C ASP A 2 8.93 13.76 5.19
N ILE A 3 8.59 14.92 4.64
CA ILE A 3 7.22 15.43 4.68
C ILE A 3 6.61 15.23 3.30
N HIS A 4 5.51 14.49 3.31
CA HIS A 4 4.79 14.12 2.11
C HIS A 4 3.55 14.97 1.97
N TYR A 5 3.33 15.52 0.77
CA TYR A 5 2.08 16.16 0.41
C TYR A 5 0.96 15.12 0.25
N ALA A 6 1.31 13.97 -0.36
CA ALA A 6 0.45 12.79 -0.47
C ALA A 6 1.30 11.53 -0.62
N GLN A 7 0.82 10.44 -0.05
CA GLN A 7 1.39 9.10 -0.11
C GLN A 7 0.23 8.10 -0.05
N GLY A 8 0.26 7.06 -0.87
CA GLY A 8 -0.62 5.89 -0.74
C GLY A 8 0.03 4.81 0.13
N ASP A 9 -0.76 3.96 0.77
CA ASP A 9 -0.21 2.90 1.64
C ASP A 9 0.76 1.99 0.88
N GLY A 10 1.94 1.81 1.47
CA GLY A 10 3.03 0.98 0.96
C GLY A 10 4.09 1.74 0.17
N GLU A 11 3.85 3.00 -0.20
CA GLU A 11 4.83 3.86 -0.89
C GLU A 11 5.50 3.12 -2.07
N VAL A 12 4.67 2.50 -2.91
CA VAL A 12 5.13 1.37 -3.75
C VAL A 12 6.17 1.75 -4.80
N SER A 13 6.30 3.04 -5.15
CA SER A 13 7.36 3.56 -6.03
C SER A 13 8.68 3.87 -5.31
N GLY A 14 8.70 3.75 -3.98
CA GLY A 14 9.84 4.05 -3.10
C GLY A 14 9.95 5.52 -2.69
N THR A 15 9.04 6.38 -3.16
CA THR A 15 8.94 7.80 -2.77
C THR A 15 7.48 8.26 -2.79
N ALA A 16 7.17 9.31 -2.03
CA ALA A 16 5.88 9.99 -2.05
C ALA A 16 5.91 11.26 -2.92
N ILE A 17 4.89 12.13 -2.78
CA ILE A 17 5.02 13.54 -3.23
C ILE A 17 5.80 14.31 -2.17
N GLU A 18 7.13 14.34 -2.35
CA GLU A 18 8.07 14.96 -1.42
C GLU A 18 7.98 16.49 -1.40
N MET A 19 8.00 17.10 -0.21
CA MET A 19 8.00 18.55 -0.08
C MET A 19 8.81 19.09 1.11
N GLY A 20 9.33 20.31 0.93
CA GLY A 20 9.80 21.13 2.06
C GLY A 20 8.61 21.66 2.85
N SER A 21 8.73 21.73 4.18
CA SER A 21 7.66 22.24 5.04
C SER A 21 8.19 23.04 6.24
N VAL A 22 7.30 23.84 6.82
CA VAL A 22 7.50 24.46 8.13
C VAL A 22 6.50 23.84 9.09
N MET A 23 7.00 23.15 10.12
CA MET A 23 6.18 22.45 11.09
C MET A 23 6.16 23.19 12.43
N GLN A 24 4.97 23.33 13.01
CA GLN A 24 4.80 23.78 14.40
C GLN A 24 4.40 22.58 15.25
N ILE A 25 5.23 22.23 16.23
CA ILE A 25 5.02 21.06 17.10
C ILE A 25 5.02 21.53 18.56
N ARG A 26 4.14 20.93 19.38
CA ARG A 26 4.20 21.01 20.84
C ARG A 26 4.73 19.69 21.40
N VAL A 27 5.79 19.76 22.18
CA VAL A 27 6.40 18.59 22.82
C VAL A 27 6.13 18.63 24.32
N LYS A 28 5.82 17.47 24.90
CA LYS A 28 5.71 17.27 26.35
C LYS A 28 6.39 15.95 26.73
N ILE A 29 7.24 16.00 27.74
CA ILE A 29 7.83 14.80 28.33
C ILE A 29 6.78 14.15 29.24
N LEU A 30 6.58 12.84 29.10
CA LEU A 30 5.70 12.04 29.95
C LEU A 30 6.54 11.13 30.86
N PRO A 31 6.79 11.50 32.13
CA PRO A 31 7.69 10.75 33.00
C PRO A 31 7.25 9.31 33.18
N GLY A 32 8.17 8.37 32.95
CA GLY A 32 7.94 6.94 33.16
C GLY A 32 7.07 6.23 32.12
N LYS A 33 6.45 6.95 31.16
CA LYS A 33 5.55 6.34 30.17
C LYS A 33 6.24 5.47 29.12
N GLY A 34 7.52 5.69 28.87
CA GLY A 34 8.29 4.85 27.94
C GLY A 34 8.57 3.43 28.43
N LYS A 35 8.26 3.09 29.69
CA LYS A 35 8.52 1.75 30.24
C LYS A 35 7.64 0.66 29.63
N ASP A 36 6.44 1.03 29.19
CA ASP A 36 5.43 0.11 28.68
C ASP A 36 5.20 0.30 27.16
N MET A 37 6.16 0.93 26.46
CA MET A 37 6.04 1.27 25.03
C MET A 37 7.12 0.55 24.21
N ASP A 38 6.71 -0.45 23.43
CA ASP A 38 7.60 -1.17 22.51
C ASP A 38 7.74 -0.47 21.15
N MET A 39 6.69 0.23 20.71
CA MET A 39 6.63 0.99 19.45
C MET A 39 5.85 2.29 19.65
N PRO A 40 6.08 3.33 18.81
CA PRO A 40 5.27 4.53 18.83
C PRO A 40 3.82 4.21 18.46
N TYR A 41 2.87 4.91 19.06
CA TYR A 41 1.47 4.90 18.66
C TYR A 41 0.98 6.34 18.45
N VAL A 42 0.01 6.49 17.56
CA VAL A 42 -0.65 7.76 17.28
C VAL A 42 -2.05 7.69 17.85
N VAL A 43 -2.47 8.75 18.55
CA VAL A 43 -3.86 8.91 18.99
C VAL A 43 -4.45 10.06 18.19
N GLY A 44 -5.44 9.71 17.35
CA GLY A 44 -6.29 10.65 16.63
C GLY A 44 -7.74 10.54 17.09
N ASN A 45 -8.60 11.31 16.46
CA ASN A 45 -10.05 11.27 16.56
C ASN A 45 -10.61 10.64 15.27
N ASP A 46 -11.45 11.37 14.56
CA ASP A 46 -12.17 11.03 13.33
C ASP A 46 -11.34 11.19 12.05
N GLN A 47 -10.10 11.69 12.12
CA GLN A 47 -9.30 12.00 10.93
C GLN A 47 -9.11 10.80 9.98
N ILE A 48 -9.01 9.58 10.52
CA ILE A 48 -8.89 8.37 9.69
C ILE A 48 -10.19 8.15 8.91
N ILE A 49 -11.36 8.36 9.53
CA ILE A 49 -12.66 8.17 8.90
C ILE A 49 -12.86 9.23 7.80
N ASP A 50 -12.48 10.48 8.07
CA ASP A 50 -12.61 11.57 7.10
C ASP A 50 -11.71 11.42 5.87
N MET A 51 -10.64 10.62 5.98
CA MET A 51 -9.72 10.33 4.87
C MET A 51 -10.21 9.19 3.96
N GLU A 52 -11.15 8.37 4.42
CA GLU A 52 -11.66 7.23 3.64
C GLU A 52 -12.46 7.67 2.41
N PRO A 53 -12.25 7.05 1.23
CA PRO A 53 -12.94 7.44 0.03
C PRO A 53 -14.42 7.04 0.06
N THR A 54 -15.30 7.96 -0.32
CA THR A 54 -16.73 7.66 -0.53
C THR A 54 -17.01 7.00 -1.88
N ARG A 55 -16.15 7.23 -2.87
CA ARG A 55 -16.17 6.62 -4.21
C ARG A 55 -14.79 6.02 -4.50
N TYR A 56 -14.74 4.70 -4.68
CA TYR A 56 -13.47 4.01 -4.87
C TYR A 56 -13.58 2.85 -5.86
N TYR A 57 -12.44 2.47 -6.42
CA TYR A 57 -12.23 1.18 -7.08
C TYR A 57 -11.31 0.33 -6.22
N GLN A 58 -11.60 -0.96 -6.11
CA GLN A 58 -10.83 -1.86 -5.25
C GLN A 58 -10.45 -3.13 -6.01
N THR A 59 -9.18 -3.49 -5.93
CA THR A 59 -8.67 -4.78 -6.40
C THR A 59 -8.32 -5.67 -5.22
N ILE A 60 -8.33 -6.99 -5.45
CA ILE A 60 -8.10 -8.00 -4.42
C ILE A 60 -6.94 -8.87 -4.85
N GLY A 61 -5.89 -8.91 -4.04
CA GLY A 61 -4.72 -9.73 -4.23
C GLY A 61 -4.70 -10.89 -3.25
N ILE A 62 -4.40 -12.06 -3.79
CA ILE A 62 -3.97 -13.27 -3.08
C ILE A 62 -2.53 -13.60 -3.49
N PRO A 63 -1.81 -14.50 -2.80
CA PRO A 63 -0.37 -14.76 -2.97
C PRO A 63 0.00 -15.48 -4.28
N LEU A 64 -0.46 -14.97 -5.42
CA LEU A 64 -0.20 -15.51 -6.74
C LEU A 64 0.98 -14.81 -7.41
N LYS A 65 1.88 -15.61 -7.96
CA LYS A 65 3.00 -15.17 -8.80
C LYS A 65 3.05 -15.97 -10.10
N ALA A 66 3.79 -15.47 -11.08
CA ALA A 66 3.94 -16.20 -12.33
C ALA A 66 4.73 -17.51 -12.13
N LYS A 67 4.44 -18.51 -12.97
CA LYS A 67 5.14 -19.79 -12.96
C LYS A 67 6.64 -19.60 -13.22
N GLY A 68 7.47 -20.19 -12.36
CA GLY A 68 8.92 -20.10 -12.45
C GLY A 68 9.50 -18.74 -12.05
N GLU A 69 8.66 -17.79 -11.62
CA GLU A 69 9.11 -16.49 -11.15
C GLU A 69 9.71 -16.59 -9.74
N MET A 70 10.87 -15.97 -9.52
CA MET A 70 11.38 -15.67 -8.18
C MET A 70 11.25 -14.15 -7.97
N PRO A 71 10.28 -13.68 -7.15
CA PRO A 71 10.19 -12.26 -6.85
C PRO A 71 11.49 -11.74 -6.22
N PRO A 72 11.98 -10.55 -6.59
CA PRO A 72 13.21 -9.98 -6.02
C PRO A 72 13.19 -9.92 -4.49
N THR A 73 12.02 -9.63 -3.92
CA THR A 73 11.78 -9.62 -2.48
C THR A 73 12.03 -10.96 -1.80
N HIS A 74 12.03 -12.07 -2.55
CA HIS A 74 12.23 -13.43 -2.03
C HIS A 74 13.52 -14.08 -2.54
N ALA A 75 14.31 -13.38 -3.37
CA ALA A 75 15.55 -13.90 -3.95
C ALA A 75 16.57 -14.28 -2.87
N TYR A 76 16.59 -13.56 -1.74
CA TYR A 76 17.50 -13.84 -0.61
C TYR A 76 17.25 -15.19 0.08
N LEU A 77 16.07 -15.79 -0.10
CA LEU A 77 15.74 -17.09 0.48
C LEU A 77 16.38 -18.26 -0.27
N ASP A 78 16.86 -18.03 -1.52
CA ASP A 78 17.37 -19.07 -2.44
C ASP A 78 16.51 -20.34 -2.49
N SER A 79 15.20 -20.17 -2.28
CA SER A 79 14.28 -21.27 -2.09
C SER A 79 13.84 -21.81 -3.44
N LYS A 80 14.45 -22.91 -3.89
CA LYS A 80 14.01 -23.64 -5.08
C LYS A 80 12.52 -24.01 -5.02
N LYS A 81 11.98 -24.24 -3.82
CA LYS A 81 10.57 -24.58 -3.61
C LYS A 81 9.63 -23.43 -3.99
N LEU A 82 10.02 -22.17 -3.75
CA LEU A 82 9.16 -21.03 -4.07
C LEU A 82 9.04 -20.84 -5.59
N VAL A 83 10.12 -21.06 -6.35
CA VAL A 83 10.13 -20.94 -7.81
C VAL A 83 9.05 -21.82 -8.45
N ASP A 84 8.92 -23.05 -7.96
CA ASP A 84 8.01 -24.06 -8.50
C ASP A 84 6.54 -23.85 -8.11
N LEU A 85 6.25 -22.94 -7.17
CA LEU A 85 4.90 -22.64 -6.71
C LEU A 85 4.32 -21.42 -7.43
N GLU A 86 3.09 -21.49 -7.92
CA GLU A 86 2.36 -20.30 -8.41
C GLU A 86 1.60 -19.60 -7.28
N ASN A 87 1.19 -20.35 -6.26
CA ASN A 87 0.60 -19.84 -5.02
C ASN A 87 1.60 -19.96 -3.87
N ALA A 88 2.08 -18.82 -3.38
CA ALA A 88 3.02 -18.73 -2.28
C ALA A 88 2.26 -18.61 -0.95
N SER A 89 2.07 -19.74 -0.27
CA SER A 89 1.28 -19.80 0.97
C SER A 89 1.66 -18.70 1.96
N GLU A 90 0.65 -17.98 2.44
CA GLU A 90 0.75 -16.98 3.52
C GLU A 90 1.67 -15.80 3.19
N ASP A 91 1.95 -15.55 1.91
CA ASP A 91 2.84 -14.47 1.47
C ASP A 91 2.08 -13.16 1.23
N LEU A 92 2.14 -12.28 2.23
CA LEU A 92 1.50 -10.96 2.20
C LEU A 92 2.10 -10.03 1.13
N VAL A 93 3.39 -10.16 0.83
CA VAL A 93 4.09 -9.30 -0.14
C VAL A 93 3.64 -9.65 -1.55
N ILE A 94 3.51 -10.94 -1.86
CA ILE A 94 3.00 -11.41 -3.16
C ILE A 94 1.50 -11.07 -3.28
N ALA A 95 0.72 -11.19 -2.21
CA ALA A 95 -0.69 -10.75 -2.21
C ALA A 95 -0.82 -9.25 -2.50
N ALA A 96 -0.03 -8.40 -1.83
CA ALA A 96 -0.01 -6.95 -2.08
C ALA A 96 0.40 -6.62 -3.52
N ARG A 97 1.45 -7.27 -4.03
CA ARG A 97 1.90 -7.11 -5.41
C ARG A 97 0.81 -7.49 -6.41
N HIS A 98 0.10 -8.59 -6.17
CA HIS A 98 -0.98 -9.03 -7.04
C HIS A 98 -2.17 -8.07 -7.03
N ALA A 99 -2.55 -7.51 -5.88
CA ALA A 99 -3.58 -6.46 -5.79
C ALA A 99 -3.15 -5.21 -6.60
N LEU A 100 -1.90 -4.78 -6.45
CA LEU A 100 -1.36 -3.60 -7.11
C LEU A 100 -1.28 -3.75 -8.63
N ILE A 101 -0.81 -4.91 -9.13
CA ILE A 101 -0.74 -5.18 -10.58
C ILE A 101 -2.14 -5.08 -11.20
N GLN A 102 -3.16 -5.66 -10.56
CA GLN A 102 -4.54 -5.54 -11.03
C GLN A 102 -5.04 -4.09 -11.04
N MET A 103 -4.64 -3.27 -10.06
CA MET A 103 -4.99 -1.85 -10.03
C MET A 103 -4.33 -1.10 -11.19
N ILE A 104 -3.06 -1.39 -11.47
CA ILE A 104 -2.33 -0.83 -12.61
C ILE A 104 -3.02 -1.22 -13.92
N ASP A 105 -3.41 -2.48 -14.08
CA ASP A 105 -4.10 -2.95 -15.28
C ASP A 105 -5.46 -2.25 -15.45
N TYR A 106 -6.22 -2.05 -14.37
CA TYR A 106 -7.46 -1.25 -14.40
C TYR A 106 -7.20 0.19 -14.87
N LEU A 107 -6.18 0.85 -14.33
CA LEU A 107 -5.83 2.23 -14.68
C LEU A 107 -5.39 2.37 -16.15
N VAL A 108 -4.64 1.40 -16.66
CA VAL A 108 -4.23 1.36 -18.07
C VAL A 108 -5.44 1.16 -18.98
N ASN A 109 -6.30 0.18 -18.65
CA ASN A 109 -7.40 -0.22 -19.52
C ASN A 109 -8.56 0.77 -19.52
N GLU A 110 -8.95 1.29 -18.35
CA GLU A 110 -10.16 2.12 -18.19
C GLU A 110 -9.88 3.62 -18.23
N HIS A 111 -8.66 4.05 -17.86
CA HIS A 111 -8.28 5.47 -17.79
C HIS A 111 -7.18 5.86 -18.78
N GLY A 112 -6.66 4.90 -19.56
CA GLY A 112 -5.70 5.17 -20.64
C GLY A 112 -4.33 5.65 -20.15
N LEU A 113 -3.99 5.41 -18.88
CA LEU A 113 -2.67 5.74 -18.34
C LEU A 113 -1.60 4.81 -18.90
N THR A 114 -0.35 5.27 -18.98
CA THR A 114 0.78 4.33 -19.15
C THR A 114 0.98 3.53 -17.87
N LYS A 115 1.68 2.39 -17.96
CA LYS A 115 1.99 1.57 -16.78
C LYS A 115 2.77 2.34 -15.72
N GLU A 116 3.69 3.21 -16.14
CA GLU A 116 4.50 4.05 -15.27
C GLU A 116 3.63 5.12 -14.59
N GLN A 117 2.73 5.76 -15.33
CA GLN A 117 1.79 6.73 -14.77
C GLN A 117 0.85 6.08 -13.75
N ALA A 118 0.30 4.92 -14.08
CA ALA A 118 -0.55 4.15 -13.18
C ALA A 118 0.20 3.72 -11.92
N TYR A 119 1.45 3.26 -12.06
CA TYR A 119 2.29 2.87 -10.93
C TYR A 119 2.61 4.05 -10.00
N VAL A 120 2.97 5.21 -10.54
CA VAL A 120 3.20 6.44 -9.76
C VAL A 120 1.91 6.89 -9.09
N LEU A 121 0.77 6.87 -9.79
CA LEU A 121 -0.53 7.21 -9.20
C LEU A 121 -0.87 6.31 -8.01
N CYS A 122 -0.70 4.99 -8.17
CA CYS A 122 -0.91 4.05 -7.07
C CYS A 122 -0.02 4.36 -5.86
N SER A 123 1.26 4.72 -6.08
CA SER A 123 2.18 5.06 -4.99
C SER A 123 1.76 6.28 -4.17
N VAL A 124 1.00 7.20 -4.76
CA VAL A 124 0.64 8.47 -4.09
C VAL A 124 -0.82 8.52 -3.64
N ALA A 125 -1.67 7.64 -4.16
CA ALA A 125 -3.12 7.74 -3.96
C ALA A 125 -3.87 6.42 -3.78
N ALA A 126 -3.20 5.25 -3.87
CA ALA A 126 -3.84 3.97 -3.60
C ALA A 126 -3.44 3.43 -2.23
N ASP A 127 -4.41 2.88 -1.49
CA ASP A 127 -4.21 2.28 -0.17
C ASP A 127 -4.17 0.75 -0.27
N LEU A 128 -3.03 0.14 0.08
CA LEU A 128 -2.90 -1.29 0.32
C LEU A 128 -3.34 -1.66 1.74
N ARG A 129 -4.38 -2.48 1.85
CA ARG A 129 -4.98 -2.89 3.13
C ARG A 129 -4.95 -4.40 3.30
N VAL A 130 -4.58 -4.86 4.48
CA VAL A 130 -4.68 -6.27 4.85
C VAL A 130 -6.14 -6.61 5.10
N GLY A 131 -6.73 -7.43 4.22
CA GLY A 131 -8.13 -7.84 4.32
C GLY A 131 -8.33 -9.03 5.26
N GLN A 132 -7.52 -10.08 5.08
CA GLN A 132 -7.43 -11.19 6.04
C GLN A 132 -6.07 -11.89 5.97
N VAL A 133 -5.72 -12.56 7.08
CA VAL A 133 -4.47 -13.33 7.27
C VAL A 133 -4.71 -14.70 7.91
N VAL A 134 -5.89 -15.29 7.72
CA VAL A 134 -6.28 -16.52 8.43
C VAL A 134 -6.71 -17.66 7.50
N ASP A 135 -7.02 -17.34 6.24
CA ASP A 135 -7.51 -18.35 5.28
C ASP A 135 -6.35 -18.97 4.52
N ILE A 136 -5.71 -19.99 5.10
CA ILE A 136 -4.59 -20.69 4.46
C ILE A 136 -5.05 -21.40 3.16
N PRO A 137 -4.33 -21.27 2.04
CA PRO A 137 -3.00 -20.64 1.89
C PRO A 137 -3.02 -19.14 1.53
N ASN A 138 -4.19 -18.54 1.37
CA ASN A 138 -4.34 -17.23 0.74
C ASN A 138 -4.54 -16.14 1.78
N TYR A 139 -3.49 -15.35 2.06
CA TYR A 139 -3.71 -14.02 2.66
C TYR A 139 -4.28 -13.07 1.62
N VAL A 140 -5.14 -12.15 2.06
CA VAL A 140 -5.79 -11.18 1.17
C VAL A 140 -5.29 -9.79 1.49
N VAL A 141 -4.81 -9.11 0.46
CA VAL A 141 -4.53 -7.67 0.46
C VAL A 141 -5.41 -7.02 -0.58
N THR A 142 -5.93 -5.83 -0.30
CA THR A 142 -6.73 -5.06 -1.24
C THR A 142 -6.03 -3.76 -1.57
N ALA A 143 -6.05 -3.34 -2.83
CA ALA A 143 -5.64 -1.99 -3.20
C ALA A 143 -6.89 -1.15 -3.45
N VAL A 144 -7.03 -0.04 -2.75
CA VAL A 144 -8.19 0.85 -2.82
C VAL A 144 -7.74 2.17 -3.43
N LEU A 145 -8.38 2.62 -4.50
CA LEU A 145 -8.11 3.92 -5.13
C LEU A 145 -9.36 4.80 -5.06
N ALA A 146 -9.24 5.98 -4.45
CA ALA A 146 -10.28 7.00 -4.48
C ALA A 146 -10.49 7.48 -5.93
N LEU A 147 -11.71 7.38 -6.47
CA LEU A 147 -11.97 7.75 -7.87
C LEU A 147 -11.99 9.26 -8.11
N ASP A 148 -12.10 10.05 -7.04
CA ASP A 148 -12.06 11.52 -7.11
C ASP A 148 -10.71 12.05 -7.64
N VAL A 149 -9.66 11.22 -7.69
CA VAL A 149 -8.36 11.59 -8.30
C VAL A 149 -8.50 11.94 -9.78
N PHE A 150 -9.59 11.52 -10.44
CA PHE A 150 -9.89 11.82 -11.83
C PHE A 150 -10.84 13.02 -12.00
N ASP A 151 -11.39 13.56 -10.91
CA ASP A 151 -12.33 14.66 -10.99
C ASP A 151 -11.57 15.96 -11.30
N LYS A 152 -11.77 16.46 -12.53
CA LYS A 152 -11.06 17.61 -13.11
C LYS A 152 -11.28 18.94 -12.36
N TYR A 153 -12.23 18.98 -11.41
CA TYR A 153 -12.64 20.18 -10.67
C TYR A 153 -12.93 19.87 -9.18
N ARG A 154 -11.97 19.28 -8.47
CA ARG A 154 -12.02 19.29 -6.99
C ARG A 154 -11.96 20.75 -6.53
N ASN A 155 -13.10 21.29 -6.10
CA ASN A 155 -13.21 22.57 -5.39
C ASN A 155 -12.84 22.38 -3.93
#